data_AF-A0A1V4DFX2-F1
#
_entry.id   AF-A0A1V4DFX2-F1
#
_cell.length_a   1.000
_cell.length_b   1.000
_cell.length_c   1.000
_cell.angle_alpha   90.00
_cell.angle_beta   90.00
_cell.angle_gamma   90.00
#
_symmetry.space_group_name_H-M   'P 1'
#
loop_
_entity.id
_entity.type
_entity.pdbx_description
1 polymer ?
#
loop_
_entity_poly.entity_id
_entity_poly.type
_entity_poly.pdbx_seq_one_letter_code
_entity_poly.pdbx_strand_id
1 'polypeptide(L)'
;MTKRLRSFIVLGLALVVMTACGNSDTFDQSMQKTKEAIIEKKFEQAEGFVEMALESKPKDDEAKNYQTQLKHYNKALEYKEAKDKEKALSELDSVIKIKKGSNKLVEYAKKEKEEIEATKTSESKETDKKEESSNKKEETDNSLWNDAKKDSLRGFMSQFSNKMGQNYKEYNQSNSVDLYGLKVPGDIFNGTWTMAINNQPVQVEWSETGEGSAPYQLVAVYSDADTQPYLQKHVYFFIIENGQPKVYVTQQNQGNNENYLHFSETQNPDIKAGFSQIVGGDVAKSTKSTSTSYENNKLLAAKVLIKTASLSESRVNELLNSTTTYSLYPNKSL
;
A
#
# COMPACT_ATOMS: atom_id res chain seq x y z
N MET A 1 -22.30 -29.71 -45.39
CA MET A 1 -22.50 -30.91 -44.54
C MET A 1 -21.54 -30.84 -43.37
N THR A 2 -22.11 -30.87 -42.16
CA THR A 2 -21.51 -30.74 -40.83
C THR A 2 -20.72 -31.98 -40.38
N LYS A 3 -19.57 -31.80 -39.72
CA LYS A 3 -19.03 -32.69 -38.65
C LYS A 3 -18.14 -31.83 -37.72
N ARG A 4 -18.66 -31.24 -36.64
CA ARG A 4 -18.86 -31.77 -35.27
C ARG A 4 -17.61 -32.38 -34.63
N LEU A 5 -16.93 -31.54 -33.84
CA LEU A 5 -16.58 -31.67 -32.42
C LEU A 5 -16.30 -33.09 -31.87
N ARG A 6 -15.08 -33.29 -31.37
CA ARG A 6 -14.84 -33.94 -30.07
C ARG A 6 -13.68 -33.24 -29.34
N SER A 7 -14.07 -32.46 -28.34
CA SER A 7 -13.20 -31.91 -27.30
C SER A 7 -12.72 -33.07 -26.44
N PHE A 8 -11.41 -33.27 -26.33
CA PHE A 8 -10.82 -34.08 -25.27
C PHE A 8 -10.30 -33.11 -24.21
N ILE A 9 -11.10 -32.95 -23.16
CA ILE A 9 -10.66 -32.38 -21.89
C ILE A 9 -9.71 -33.42 -21.30
N VAL A 10 -8.41 -33.24 -21.52
CA VAL A 10 -7.40 -33.85 -20.67
C VAL A 10 -7.32 -32.94 -19.46
N LEU A 11 -8.06 -33.31 -18.42
CA LEU A 11 -7.89 -32.79 -17.06
C LEU A 11 -6.49 -33.25 -16.61
N GLY A 12 -5.48 -32.48 -17.01
CA GLY A 12 -4.11 -32.65 -16.54
C GLY A 12 -4.09 -32.28 -15.08
N LEU A 13 -4.33 -33.28 -14.23
CA LEU A 13 -3.99 -33.25 -12.83
C LEU A 13 -2.49 -32.91 -12.79
N ALA A 14 -2.17 -31.65 -12.48
CA ALA A 14 -0.81 -31.21 -12.28
C ALA A 14 -0.25 -32.00 -11.10
N LEU A 15 0.45 -33.08 -11.42
CA LEU A 15 1.26 -33.87 -10.51
C LEU A 15 2.38 -32.93 -10.04
N VAL A 16 2.08 -32.21 -8.95
CA VAL A 16 3.10 -31.60 -8.10
C VAL A 16 3.97 -32.77 -7.65
N VAL A 17 5.17 -32.86 -8.22
CA VAL A 17 6.18 -33.80 -7.78
C VAL A 17 6.57 -33.35 -6.38
N MET A 18 5.89 -33.90 -5.37
CA MET A 18 6.37 -33.86 -4.00
C MET A 18 7.63 -34.72 -3.97
N THR A 19 8.79 -34.07 -4.09
CA THR A 19 10.02 -34.65 -3.56
C THR A 19 9.81 -34.83 -2.06
N ALA A 20 9.57 -36.07 -1.68
CA ALA A 20 9.60 -36.54 -0.33
C ALA A 20 11.03 -36.41 0.20
N CYS A 21 11.28 -35.35 0.97
CA CYS A 21 12.38 -35.26 1.93
C CYS A 21 11.79 -34.77 3.26
N GLY A 22 12.22 -35.42 4.34
CA GLY A 22 11.92 -35.23 5.78
C GLY A 22 10.87 -34.20 6.22
N ASN A 23 9.97 -34.63 7.10
CA ASN A 23 8.94 -33.82 7.79
C ASN A 23 9.43 -32.53 8.52
N SER A 24 10.73 -32.22 8.55
CA SER A 24 11.27 -30.96 9.08
C SER A 24 11.24 -29.81 8.06
N ASP A 25 11.38 -30.10 6.77
CA ASP A 25 11.71 -29.09 5.76
C ASP A 25 10.50 -28.23 5.37
N THR A 26 9.29 -28.79 5.49
CA THR A 26 8.02 -28.08 5.18
C THR A 26 7.65 -27.05 6.24
N PHE A 27 7.96 -27.32 7.51
CA PHE A 27 7.69 -26.40 8.62
C PHE A 27 8.59 -25.16 8.52
N ASP A 28 9.90 -25.36 8.37
CA ASP A 28 10.87 -24.27 8.33
C ASP A 28 10.64 -23.37 7.11
N GLN A 29 10.33 -23.95 5.94
CA GLN A 29 9.96 -23.19 4.75
C GLN A 29 8.69 -22.37 4.94
N SER A 30 7.66 -22.94 5.56
CA SER A 30 6.38 -22.26 5.79
C SER A 30 6.54 -21.12 6.80
N MET A 31 7.33 -21.33 7.86
CA MET A 31 7.66 -20.27 8.82
C MET A 31 8.51 -19.16 8.19
N GLN A 32 9.43 -19.49 7.28
CA GLN A 32 10.21 -18.49 6.53
C GLN A 32 9.29 -17.62 5.66
N LYS A 33 8.41 -18.24 4.87
CA LYS A 33 7.43 -17.51 4.05
C LYS A 33 6.47 -16.67 4.88
N THR A 34 6.11 -17.13 6.08
CA THR A 34 5.33 -16.34 7.05
C THR A 34 6.08 -15.06 7.44
N LYS A 35 7.36 -15.18 7.80
CA LYS A 35 8.20 -14.05 8.22
C LYS A 35 8.38 -13.05 7.07
N GLU A 36 8.63 -13.53 5.86
CA GLU A 36 8.74 -12.71 4.65
C GLU A 36 7.43 -11.99 4.35
N ALA A 37 6.29 -12.69 4.35
CA ALA A 37 4.99 -12.09 4.12
C ALA A 37 4.64 -11.04 5.18
N ILE A 38 5.01 -11.23 6.45
CA ILE A 38 4.89 -10.19 7.49
C ILE A 38 5.73 -8.97 7.15
N ILE A 39 7.00 -9.15 6.78
CA ILE A 39 7.91 -8.06 6.42
C ILE A 39 7.33 -7.26 5.24
N GLU A 40 6.79 -7.96 4.23
CA GLU A 40 6.14 -7.39 3.05
C GLU A 40 4.72 -6.87 3.31
N LYS A 41 4.22 -6.96 4.55
CA LYS A 41 2.85 -6.57 4.97
C LYS A 41 1.73 -7.31 4.23
N LYS A 42 1.99 -8.51 3.71
CA LYS A 42 1.01 -9.41 3.11
C LYS A 42 0.39 -10.30 4.19
N PHE A 43 -0.34 -9.69 5.12
CA PHE A 43 -0.77 -10.35 6.35
C PHE A 43 -1.72 -11.54 6.14
N GLU A 44 -2.59 -11.50 5.12
CA GLU A 44 -3.43 -12.65 4.74
C GLU A 44 -2.58 -13.83 4.23
N GLN A 45 -1.57 -13.56 3.40
CA GLN A 45 -0.64 -14.59 2.93
C GLN A 45 0.20 -15.14 4.09
N ALA A 46 0.64 -14.28 5.00
CA ALA A 46 1.34 -14.69 6.21
C ALA A 46 0.47 -15.62 7.07
N GLU A 47 -0.83 -15.34 7.19
CA GLU A 47 -1.78 -16.20 7.92
C GLU A 47 -1.91 -17.59 7.25
N GLY A 48 -2.01 -17.63 5.92
CA GLY A 48 -1.99 -18.92 5.19
C GLY A 48 -0.68 -19.70 5.34
N PHE A 49 0.47 -19.01 5.32
CA PHE A 49 1.77 -19.66 5.49
C PHE A 49 1.97 -20.22 6.91
N VAL A 50 1.52 -19.52 7.95
CA VAL A 50 1.65 -20.03 9.32
C VAL A 50 0.67 -21.17 9.60
N GLU A 51 -0.49 -21.20 8.93
CA GLU A 51 -1.41 -22.32 8.99
C GLU A 51 -0.77 -23.59 8.40
N MET A 52 -0.12 -23.51 7.23
CA MET A 52 0.63 -24.63 6.65
C MET A 52 1.80 -25.10 7.56
N ALA A 53 2.45 -24.18 8.27
CA ALA A 53 3.44 -24.55 9.28
C ALA A 53 2.79 -25.36 10.42
N LEU A 54 1.63 -24.91 10.92
CA LEU A 54 0.89 -25.59 11.98
C LEU A 54 0.27 -26.92 11.54
N GLU A 55 -0.07 -27.11 10.26
CA GLU A 55 -0.45 -28.42 9.73
C GLU A 55 0.70 -29.43 9.86
N SER A 56 1.93 -28.99 9.59
CA SER A 56 3.14 -29.81 9.71
C SER A 56 3.55 -30.06 11.17
N LYS A 57 3.44 -29.04 12.05
CA LYS A 57 3.73 -29.14 13.49
C LYS A 57 2.64 -28.46 14.34
N PRO A 58 1.50 -29.14 14.60
CA PRO A 58 0.34 -28.54 15.29
C PRO A 58 0.57 -28.13 16.74
N LYS A 59 1.68 -28.57 17.33
CA LYS A 59 2.04 -28.28 18.72
C LYS A 59 3.17 -27.26 18.85
N ASP A 60 3.66 -26.70 17.76
CA ASP A 60 4.73 -25.70 17.81
C ASP A 60 4.23 -24.38 18.40
N ASP A 61 4.90 -23.91 19.45
CA ASP A 61 4.48 -22.72 20.19
C ASP A 61 4.81 -21.41 19.45
N GLU A 62 5.91 -21.36 18.69
CA GLU A 62 6.28 -20.16 17.90
C GLU A 62 5.25 -19.94 16.80
N ALA A 63 4.93 -20.97 16.03
CA ALA A 63 3.95 -20.89 14.95
C ALA A 63 2.55 -20.50 15.47
N LYS A 64 2.13 -21.02 16.63
CA LYS A 64 0.86 -20.61 17.28
C LYS A 64 0.86 -19.14 17.68
N ASN A 65 1.98 -18.64 18.21
CA ASN A 65 2.11 -17.24 18.58
C ASN A 65 2.04 -16.33 17.34
N TYR A 66 2.71 -16.71 16.25
CA TYR A 66 2.63 -16.01 14.96
C TYR A 66 1.19 -15.98 14.43
N GLN A 67 0.50 -17.12 14.42
CA GLN A 67 -0.90 -17.19 13.98
C GLN A 67 -1.81 -16.31 14.83
N THR A 68 -1.66 -16.34 16.15
CA THR A 68 -2.48 -15.55 17.06
C THR A 68 -2.22 -14.05 16.88
N GLN A 69 -0.96 -13.64 16.70
CA GLN A 69 -0.62 -12.25 16.40
C GLN A 69 -1.18 -11.78 15.07
N LEU A 70 -1.08 -12.58 14.01
CA LEU A 70 -1.64 -12.26 12.70
C LEU A 70 -3.16 -12.07 12.76
N LYS A 71 -3.86 -12.96 13.46
CA LYS A 71 -5.32 -12.84 13.66
C LYS A 71 -5.71 -11.54 14.34
N HIS A 72 -5.08 -11.20 15.48
CA HIS A 72 -5.35 -9.94 16.17
C HIS A 72 -4.98 -8.74 15.31
N TYR A 73 -3.86 -8.79 14.58
CA TYR A 73 -3.42 -7.69 13.73
C TYR A 73 -4.39 -7.46 12.56
N ASN A 74 -4.81 -8.51 11.85
CA ASN A 74 -5.81 -8.43 10.78
C ASN A 74 -7.14 -7.88 11.32
N LYS A 75 -7.57 -8.33 12.50
CA LYS A 75 -8.77 -7.80 13.17
C LYS A 75 -8.65 -6.31 13.49
N ALA A 76 -7.47 -5.86 13.91
CA ALA A 76 -7.23 -4.44 14.15
C ALA A 76 -7.34 -3.61 12.85
N LEU A 77 -6.84 -4.12 11.72
CA LEU A 77 -6.99 -3.48 10.42
C LEU A 77 -8.46 -3.37 10.00
N GLU A 78 -9.25 -4.44 10.15
CA GLU A 78 -10.70 -4.41 9.90
C GLU A 78 -11.41 -3.33 10.75
N TYR A 79 -11.08 -3.24 12.04
CA TYR A 79 -11.67 -2.22 12.91
C TYR A 79 -11.21 -0.81 12.56
N LYS A 80 -9.97 -0.63 12.08
CA LYS A 80 -9.46 0.65 11.58
C LYS A 80 -10.23 1.11 10.34
N GLU A 81 -10.52 0.20 9.41
CA GLU A 81 -11.36 0.47 8.23
C GLU A 81 -12.81 0.81 8.62
N ALA A 82 -13.36 0.08 9.59
CA ALA A 82 -14.68 0.35 10.15
C ALA A 82 -14.74 1.63 11.03
N LYS A 83 -13.61 2.32 11.22
CA LYS A 83 -13.44 3.50 12.09
C LYS A 83 -13.76 3.24 13.57
N ASP A 84 -13.77 1.98 14.00
CA ASP A 84 -13.97 1.56 15.39
C ASP A 84 -12.61 1.55 16.11
N LYS A 85 -12.14 2.75 16.50
CA LYS A 85 -10.81 2.96 17.06
C LYS A 85 -10.58 2.21 18.38
N GLU A 86 -11.60 2.06 19.22
CA GLU A 86 -11.45 1.40 20.52
C GLU A 86 -11.17 -0.09 20.35
N LYS A 87 -11.90 -0.76 19.47
CA LYS A 87 -11.64 -2.17 19.16
C LYS A 87 -10.32 -2.37 18.44
N ALA A 88 -9.97 -1.48 17.51
CA ALA A 88 -8.66 -1.52 16.85
C ALA A 88 -7.51 -1.47 17.88
N LEU A 89 -7.54 -0.51 18.82
CA LEU A 89 -6.52 -0.39 19.87
C LEU A 89 -6.46 -1.64 20.77
N SER A 90 -7.61 -2.21 21.12
CA SER A 90 -7.68 -3.44 21.93
C SER A 90 -7.04 -4.65 21.24
N GLU A 91 -7.28 -4.81 19.93
CA GLU A 91 -6.68 -5.87 19.13
C GLU A 91 -5.16 -5.67 18.99
N LEU A 92 -4.71 -4.43 18.74
CA LEU A 92 -3.27 -4.10 18.69
C LEU A 92 -2.56 -4.38 20.01
N ASP A 93 -3.19 -4.09 21.16
CA ASP A 93 -2.65 -4.45 22.47
C ASP A 93 -2.52 -5.96 22.66
N SER A 94 -3.44 -6.74 22.08
CA SER A 94 -3.38 -8.19 22.11
C SER A 94 -2.19 -8.71 21.29
N VAL A 95 -1.90 -8.11 20.12
CA VAL A 95 -0.69 -8.41 19.33
C VAL A 95 0.59 -8.17 20.16
N ILE A 96 0.66 -7.03 20.86
CA ILE A 96 1.84 -6.59 21.63
C ILE A 96 2.10 -7.49 22.85
N LYS A 97 1.04 -8.01 23.48
CA LYS A 97 1.14 -8.87 24.68
C LYS A 97 1.72 -10.26 24.38
N ILE A 98 1.56 -10.76 23.16
CA ILE A 98 2.03 -12.08 22.77
C ILE A 98 3.56 -12.07 22.68
N LYS A 99 4.21 -12.85 23.55
CA LYS A 99 5.67 -13.03 23.58
C LYS A 99 6.07 -14.21 22.70
N LYS A 100 7.32 -14.23 22.23
CA LYS A 100 7.87 -15.31 21.39
C LYS A 100 7.06 -15.55 20.10
N GLY A 101 6.50 -14.48 19.54
CA GLY A 101 5.96 -14.44 18.19
C GLY A 101 6.81 -13.53 17.30
N SER A 102 6.18 -12.91 16.30
CA SER A 102 6.83 -11.96 15.40
C SER A 102 7.09 -10.62 16.09
N ASN A 103 8.37 -10.30 16.30
CA ASN A 103 8.78 -8.97 16.74
C ASN A 103 8.36 -7.87 15.74
N LYS A 104 8.33 -8.19 14.44
CA LYS A 104 7.95 -7.23 13.40
C LYS A 104 6.46 -6.87 13.46
N LEU A 105 5.58 -7.83 13.79
CA LEU A 105 4.16 -7.53 14.03
C LEU A 105 3.96 -6.68 15.28
N VAL A 106 4.76 -6.90 16.34
CA VAL A 106 4.71 -6.05 17.54
C VAL A 106 5.16 -4.62 17.22
N GLU A 107 6.20 -4.45 16.40
CA GLU A 107 6.65 -3.14 15.92
C GLU A 107 5.54 -2.43 15.13
N TYR A 108 4.91 -3.13 14.19
CA TYR A 108 3.78 -2.58 13.44
C TYR A 108 2.60 -2.23 14.36
N ALA A 109 2.25 -3.11 15.30
CA ALA A 109 1.12 -2.87 16.19
C ALA A 109 1.34 -1.64 17.09
N LYS A 110 2.56 -1.41 17.56
CA LYS A 110 2.92 -0.20 18.32
C LYS A 110 2.78 1.06 17.46
N LYS A 111 3.28 1.02 16.22
CA LYS A 111 3.19 2.15 15.30
C LYS A 111 1.73 2.48 14.94
N GLU A 112 0.93 1.47 14.62
CA GLU A 112 -0.50 1.64 14.35
C GLU A 112 -1.24 2.24 15.57
N LYS A 113 -0.86 1.80 16.78
CA LYS A 113 -1.38 2.35 18.04
C LYS A 113 -1.02 3.84 18.18
N GLU A 114 0.24 4.21 17.93
CA GLU A 114 0.70 5.60 17.94
C GLU A 114 -0.05 6.46 16.91
N GLU A 115 -0.30 5.95 15.70
CA GLU A 115 -1.06 6.69 14.66
C GLU A 115 -2.53 6.93 15.06
N ILE A 116 -3.17 5.94 15.70
CA ILE A 116 -4.55 6.04 16.19
C ILE A 116 -4.64 6.98 17.42
N GLU A 117 -3.61 7.00 18.26
CA GLU A 117 -3.51 7.87 19.45
C GLU A 117 -3.07 9.30 19.11
N ALA A 118 -2.23 9.49 18.07
CA ALA A 118 -1.83 10.79 17.55
C ALA A 118 -3.02 11.56 16.94
N THR A 119 -4.09 10.85 16.51
CA THR A 119 -5.35 11.52 16.14
C THR A 119 -6.13 12.09 17.34
N LYS A 120 -5.66 11.92 18.59
CA LYS A 120 -6.26 12.49 19.81
C LYS A 120 -5.43 13.64 20.43
N THR A 121 -4.19 13.90 20.02
CA THR A 121 -3.32 14.85 20.74
C THR A 121 -2.37 15.61 19.80
N SER A 122 -2.76 16.85 19.45
CA SER A 122 -1.89 18.04 19.19
C SER A 122 -0.93 17.98 17.98
N GLU A 123 -1.03 18.86 16.97
CA GLU A 123 -0.62 20.27 17.04
C GLU A 123 0.72 20.47 17.80
N SER A 124 1.76 20.90 17.06
CA SER A 124 3.05 21.41 17.55
C SER A 124 4.15 20.38 17.89
N LYS A 125 5.11 20.21 16.97
CA LYS A 125 6.47 20.83 17.03
C LYS A 125 7.36 20.29 15.91
N GLU A 126 7.53 21.10 14.87
CA GLU A 126 8.70 21.05 13.98
C GLU A 126 9.66 22.17 14.39
N THR A 127 10.95 21.86 14.44
CA THR A 127 12.03 22.86 14.50
C THR A 127 13.08 22.55 13.43
N ASP A 128 13.06 23.40 12.42
CA ASP A 128 14.15 24.03 11.68
C ASP A 128 15.38 23.23 11.22
N LYS A 129 15.54 23.21 9.89
CA LYS A 129 16.77 23.72 9.24
C LYS A 129 16.50 24.28 7.82
N LYS A 130 16.62 25.60 7.69
CA LYS A 130 16.99 26.41 6.50
C LYS A 130 18.21 25.80 5.78
N GLU A 131 18.52 26.01 4.49
CA GLU A 131 18.30 27.04 3.45
C GLU A 131 18.60 26.30 2.11
N GLU A 132 18.13 26.66 0.90
CA GLU A 132 18.39 27.90 0.18
C GLU A 132 17.49 27.98 -1.07
N SER A 133 17.13 29.21 -1.42
CA SER A 133 16.18 29.63 -2.43
C SER A 133 16.69 29.44 -3.86
N SER A 134 15.85 28.88 -4.74
CA SER A 134 15.87 29.24 -6.17
C SER A 134 14.45 29.48 -6.65
N ASN A 135 14.16 30.75 -6.98
CA ASN A 135 12.97 31.18 -7.69
C ASN A 135 12.83 30.37 -8.98
N LYS A 136 11.83 29.51 -9.07
CA LYS A 136 11.30 29.05 -10.35
C LYS A 136 9.80 29.31 -10.36
N LYS A 137 9.42 30.19 -11.29
CA LYS A 137 8.07 30.49 -11.75
C LYS A 137 7.26 29.20 -11.80
N GLU A 138 6.32 29.02 -10.88
CA GLU A 138 5.32 27.97 -10.98
C GLU A 138 4.31 28.41 -12.04
N GLU A 139 4.57 28.03 -13.29
CA GLU A 139 3.46 27.71 -14.17
C GLU A 139 2.80 26.48 -13.58
N THR A 140 1.59 26.64 -13.05
CA THR A 140 0.72 25.53 -12.67
C THR A 140 0.38 24.76 -13.94
N ASP A 141 1.25 23.83 -14.30
CA ASP A 141 1.01 22.85 -15.33
C ASP A 141 -0.11 21.92 -14.83
N ASN A 142 -1.25 21.96 -15.51
CA ASN A 142 -2.47 21.22 -15.18
C ASN A 142 -2.36 19.73 -15.50
N SER A 143 -1.16 19.23 -15.82
CA SER A 143 -0.91 17.83 -16.14
C SER A 143 -1.11 16.89 -14.93
N LEU A 144 -1.48 15.64 -15.24
CA LEU A 144 -1.63 14.58 -14.24
C LEU A 144 -0.32 14.27 -13.49
N TRP A 145 0.82 14.51 -14.14
CA TRP A 145 2.16 14.40 -13.57
C TRP A 145 3.02 15.61 -13.94
N ASN A 146 3.77 16.16 -12.98
CA ASN A 146 4.64 17.32 -13.18
C ASN A 146 5.83 17.29 -12.21
N ASP A 147 6.74 18.25 -12.35
CA ASP A 147 7.96 18.34 -11.53
C ASP A 147 7.68 18.38 -10.01
N ALA A 148 6.63 19.09 -9.57
CA ALA A 148 6.29 19.16 -8.15
C ALA A 148 5.81 17.80 -7.59
N LYS A 149 5.05 17.04 -8.38
CA LYS A 149 4.64 15.67 -8.04
C LYS A 149 5.84 14.71 -8.05
N LYS A 150 6.77 14.89 -8.98
CA LYS A 150 8.04 14.13 -9.03
C LYS A 150 8.87 14.35 -7.77
N ASP A 151 9.01 15.59 -7.32
CA ASP A 151 9.73 15.92 -6.08
C ASP A 151 9.01 15.38 -4.84
N SER A 152 7.67 15.45 -4.82
CA SER A 152 6.86 14.83 -3.77
C SER A 152 7.07 13.32 -3.72
N LEU A 153 7.15 12.65 -4.87
CA LEU A 153 7.42 11.23 -4.96
C LEU A 153 8.84 10.87 -4.51
N ARG A 154 9.86 11.68 -4.84
CA ARG A 154 11.22 11.49 -4.33
C ARG A 154 11.28 11.56 -2.80
N GLY A 155 10.63 12.58 -2.23
CA GLY A 155 10.54 12.73 -0.77
C GLY A 155 9.83 11.55 -0.12
N PHE A 156 8.70 11.15 -0.68
CA PHE A 156 7.95 9.97 -0.26
C PHE A 156 8.80 8.69 -0.33
N MET A 157 9.49 8.44 -1.44
CA MET A 157 10.30 7.24 -1.63
C MET A 157 11.53 7.21 -0.72
N SER A 158 12.09 8.36 -0.37
CA SER A 158 13.13 8.46 0.66
C SER A 158 12.60 8.05 2.04
N GLN A 159 11.42 8.54 2.43
CA GLN A 159 10.78 8.14 3.69
C GLN A 159 10.40 6.65 3.69
N PHE A 160 9.87 6.15 2.57
CA PHE A 160 9.53 4.74 2.39
C PHE A 160 10.78 3.86 2.52
N SER A 161 11.89 4.24 1.87
CA SER A 161 13.19 3.57 1.98
C SER A 161 13.61 3.42 3.45
N ASN A 162 13.60 4.52 4.19
CA ASN A 162 13.95 4.53 5.61
C ASN A 162 12.99 3.67 6.45
N LYS A 163 11.67 3.77 6.20
CA LYS A 163 10.63 3.00 6.90
C LYS A 163 10.78 1.49 6.68
N MET A 164 11.19 1.07 5.49
CA MET A 164 11.34 -0.34 5.14
C MET A 164 12.74 -0.88 5.45
N GLY A 165 13.73 -0.02 5.71
CA GLY A 165 15.13 -0.42 5.82
C GLY A 165 15.71 -0.90 4.48
N GLN A 166 15.20 -0.36 3.38
CA GLN A 166 15.56 -0.73 2.00
C GLN A 166 16.00 0.55 1.28
N ASN A 167 16.98 0.49 0.39
CA ASN A 167 17.49 1.70 -0.27
C ASN A 167 16.97 1.82 -1.70
N TYR A 168 15.79 2.45 -1.87
CA TYR A 168 15.22 2.68 -3.20
C TYR A 168 15.86 3.89 -3.88
N LYS A 169 16.32 3.68 -5.11
CA LYS A 169 16.84 4.73 -6.00
C LYS A 169 15.91 4.94 -7.19
N GLU A 170 15.86 6.17 -7.68
CA GLU A 170 15.12 6.52 -8.90
C GLU A 170 15.92 6.09 -10.15
N TYR A 171 15.23 5.50 -11.12
CA TYR A 171 15.76 5.08 -12.42
C TYR A 171 14.89 5.62 -13.54
N ASN A 172 15.43 5.67 -14.76
CA ASN A 172 14.75 6.20 -15.94
C ASN A 172 15.25 5.51 -17.23
N GLN A 173 14.78 5.98 -18.39
CA GLN A 173 15.12 5.38 -19.69
C GLN A 173 16.63 5.41 -20.00
N SER A 174 17.38 6.43 -19.56
CA SER A 174 18.82 6.55 -19.80
C SER A 174 19.67 5.98 -18.65
N ASN A 175 19.08 5.77 -17.47
CA ASN A 175 19.71 5.19 -16.30
C ASN A 175 18.85 4.04 -15.75
N SER A 176 19.09 2.84 -16.24
CA SER A 176 18.35 1.63 -15.86
C SER A 176 18.99 0.88 -14.70
N VAL A 177 18.15 0.25 -13.86
CA VAL A 177 18.61 -0.67 -12.81
C VAL A 177 18.97 -2.03 -13.38
N ASP A 178 19.95 -2.70 -12.76
CA ASP A 178 20.27 -4.11 -13.06
C ASP A 178 19.45 -5.06 -12.17
N LEU A 179 18.43 -5.68 -12.76
CA LEU A 179 17.63 -6.73 -12.15
C LEU A 179 18.08 -8.10 -12.69
N TYR A 180 19.15 -8.64 -12.10
CA TYR A 180 19.70 -9.96 -12.46
C TYR A 180 20.20 -10.05 -13.92
N GLY A 181 20.84 -9.00 -14.41
CA GLY A 181 21.33 -8.85 -15.77
C GLY A 181 20.37 -8.09 -16.70
N LEU A 182 19.09 -7.98 -16.33
CA LEU A 182 18.09 -7.21 -17.08
C LEU A 182 18.19 -5.72 -16.74
N LYS A 183 18.25 -4.85 -17.75
CA LYS A 183 18.30 -3.39 -17.56
C LYS A 183 16.88 -2.81 -17.59
N VAL A 184 16.32 -2.47 -16.43
CA VAL A 184 14.94 -1.98 -16.33
C VAL A 184 14.91 -0.46 -16.04
N PRO A 185 14.12 0.37 -16.74
CA PRO A 185 13.16 0.00 -17.80
C PRO A 185 13.75 -0.05 -19.23
N GLY A 186 15.07 0.15 -19.41
CA GLY A 186 15.70 0.28 -20.73
C GLY A 186 15.41 -0.89 -21.70
N ASP A 187 15.48 -2.12 -21.21
CA ASP A 187 15.22 -3.34 -22.00
C ASP A 187 13.74 -3.52 -22.36
N ILE A 188 12.83 -2.84 -21.64
CA ILE A 188 11.43 -2.76 -22.05
C ILE A 188 11.28 -1.76 -23.20
N PHE A 189 11.87 -0.58 -23.07
CA PHE A 189 11.72 0.48 -24.08
C PHE A 189 12.53 0.24 -25.36
N ASN A 190 13.55 -0.61 -25.33
CA ASN A 190 14.27 -1.05 -26.53
C ASN A 190 13.64 -2.29 -27.21
N GLY A 191 12.59 -2.88 -26.61
CA GLY A 191 11.86 -4.02 -27.16
C GLY A 191 12.48 -5.39 -26.90
N THR A 192 13.56 -5.49 -26.12
CA THR A 192 14.17 -6.79 -25.74
C THR A 192 13.26 -7.57 -24.79
N TRP A 193 12.56 -6.87 -23.90
CA TRP A 193 11.59 -7.41 -22.96
C TRP A 193 10.25 -6.69 -23.09
N THR A 194 9.17 -7.40 -22.76
CA THR A 194 7.83 -6.82 -22.75
C THR A 194 7.28 -6.79 -21.32
N MET A 195 6.78 -5.64 -20.89
CA MET A 195 6.05 -5.56 -19.62
C MET A 195 4.77 -6.39 -19.73
N ALA A 196 4.50 -7.25 -18.74
CA ALA A 196 3.27 -8.03 -18.69
C ALA A 196 2.57 -7.90 -17.33
N ILE A 197 1.25 -7.72 -17.35
CA ILE A 197 0.38 -7.69 -16.16
C ILE A 197 -0.66 -8.80 -16.33
N ASN A 198 -0.96 -9.56 -15.27
CA ASN A 198 -1.90 -10.68 -15.31
C ASN A 198 -1.60 -11.68 -16.46
N ASN A 199 -0.31 -11.95 -16.68
CA ASN A 199 0.19 -12.82 -17.74
C ASN A 199 -0.17 -12.36 -19.18
N GLN A 200 -0.47 -11.08 -19.38
CA GLN A 200 -0.74 -10.48 -20.69
C GLN A 200 0.26 -9.34 -20.94
N PRO A 201 0.85 -9.26 -22.14
CA PRO A 201 1.71 -8.14 -22.49
C PRO A 201 0.91 -6.84 -22.51
N VAL A 202 1.50 -5.76 -22.01
CA VAL A 202 0.89 -4.44 -22.00
C VAL A 202 1.76 -3.43 -22.73
N GLN A 203 1.13 -2.47 -23.39
CA GLN A 203 1.82 -1.34 -23.99
C GLN A 203 2.07 -0.27 -22.93
N VAL A 204 3.34 -0.07 -22.57
CA VAL A 204 3.78 0.97 -21.64
C VAL A 204 4.58 2.03 -22.39
N GLU A 205 4.35 3.29 -22.07
CA GLU A 205 5.14 4.42 -22.59
C GLU A 205 5.69 5.23 -21.40
N TRP A 206 6.86 5.84 -21.58
CA TRP A 206 7.36 6.82 -20.61
C TRP A 206 6.61 8.14 -20.81
N SER A 207 6.17 8.77 -19.73
CA SER A 207 5.47 10.05 -19.79
C SER A 207 5.96 11.01 -18.70
N GLU A 208 6.36 12.20 -19.10
CA GLU A 208 6.70 13.29 -18.16
C GLU A 208 5.45 14.02 -17.66
N THR A 209 4.30 13.88 -18.34
CA THR A 209 3.05 14.57 -18.01
C THR A 209 1.99 13.66 -17.40
N GLY A 210 2.23 12.34 -17.42
CA GLY A 210 1.24 11.36 -16.97
C GLY A 210 0.09 11.15 -17.96
N GLU A 211 0.21 11.74 -19.15
CA GLU A 211 -0.70 11.60 -20.27
C GLU A 211 0.04 10.99 -21.47
N GLY A 212 -0.70 10.36 -22.37
CA GLY A 212 -0.12 9.78 -23.58
C GLY A 212 -1.10 8.92 -24.36
N SER A 213 -0.57 8.12 -25.27
CA SER A 213 -1.34 7.33 -26.24
C SER A 213 -1.52 5.86 -25.84
N ALA A 214 -0.63 5.33 -25.00
CA ALA A 214 -0.73 4.00 -24.45
C ALA A 214 -1.76 3.94 -23.31
N PRO A 215 -2.15 2.76 -22.82
CA PRO A 215 -2.96 2.68 -21.60
C PRO A 215 -2.15 2.87 -20.31
N TYR A 216 -0.82 2.64 -20.35
CA TYR A 216 0.06 2.65 -19.18
C TYR A 216 1.15 3.72 -19.35
N GLN A 217 0.98 4.86 -18.67
CA GLN A 217 1.96 5.96 -18.63
C GLN A 217 2.91 5.75 -17.46
N LEU A 218 4.12 5.25 -17.73
CA LEU A 218 5.17 5.12 -16.72
C LEU A 218 5.78 6.49 -16.44
N VAL A 219 5.58 6.97 -15.21
CA VAL A 219 6.02 8.31 -14.78
C VAL A 219 7.25 8.29 -13.87
N ALA A 220 7.52 7.15 -13.22
CA ALA A 220 8.75 6.94 -12.44
C ALA A 220 9.05 5.45 -12.21
N VAL A 221 10.34 5.15 -12.04
CA VAL A 221 10.83 3.81 -11.65
C VAL A 221 11.68 3.95 -10.40
N TYR A 222 11.43 3.09 -9.41
CA TYR A 222 12.27 2.98 -8.23
C TYR A 222 12.68 1.54 -7.97
N SER A 223 13.92 1.33 -7.53
CA SER A 223 14.41 -0.02 -7.22
C SER A 223 15.43 -0.02 -6.09
N ASP A 224 15.40 -1.08 -5.29
CA ASP A 224 16.38 -1.36 -4.23
C ASP A 224 17.43 -2.40 -4.66
N ALA A 225 17.39 -2.83 -5.93
CA ALA A 225 18.19 -3.92 -6.50
C ALA A 225 19.71 -3.73 -6.39
N ASP A 226 20.20 -2.50 -6.34
CA ASP A 226 21.63 -2.21 -6.16
C ASP A 226 22.15 -2.60 -4.78
N THR A 227 21.26 -2.68 -3.79
CA THR A 227 21.63 -2.81 -2.37
C THR A 227 21.07 -4.06 -1.72
N GLN A 228 19.96 -4.61 -2.25
CA GLN A 228 19.35 -5.77 -1.66
C GLN A 228 20.09 -7.08 -1.98
N PRO A 229 20.01 -8.06 -1.07
CA PRO A 229 20.49 -9.40 -1.31
C PRO A 229 19.92 -9.99 -2.60
N TYR A 230 20.66 -10.96 -3.16
CA TYR A 230 20.18 -11.77 -4.26
C TYR A 230 18.82 -12.40 -3.90
N LEU A 231 17.85 -12.34 -4.82
CA LEU A 231 16.45 -12.76 -4.66
C LEU A 231 15.53 -11.85 -3.84
N GLN A 232 16.02 -10.73 -3.28
CA GLN A 232 15.22 -9.78 -2.50
C GLN A 232 15.09 -8.41 -3.19
N LYS A 233 15.29 -8.38 -4.50
CA LYS A 233 15.31 -7.15 -5.30
C LYS A 233 13.90 -6.81 -5.81
N HIS A 234 13.52 -5.55 -5.69
CA HIS A 234 12.22 -5.03 -6.11
C HIS A 234 12.40 -3.92 -7.13
N VAL A 235 11.58 -3.93 -8.18
CA VAL A 235 11.43 -2.79 -9.08
C VAL A 235 9.98 -2.34 -9.06
N TYR A 236 9.76 -1.09 -8.65
CA TYR A 236 8.45 -0.43 -8.65
C TYR A 236 8.30 0.46 -9.86
N PHE A 237 7.20 0.29 -10.58
CA PHE A 237 6.73 1.14 -11.66
C PHE A 237 5.55 1.97 -11.16
N PHE A 238 5.72 3.29 -11.14
CA PHE A 238 4.67 4.25 -10.85
C PHE A 238 4.00 4.64 -12.17
N ILE A 239 2.76 4.19 -12.35
CA ILE A 239 2.05 4.27 -13.62
C ILE A 239 0.75 5.03 -13.44
N ILE A 240 0.45 5.94 -14.35
CA ILE A 240 -0.91 6.44 -14.55
C ILE A 240 -1.56 5.54 -15.60
N GLU A 241 -2.50 4.71 -15.17
CA GLU A 241 -3.24 3.79 -16.05
C GLU A 241 -4.62 4.39 -16.32
N ASN A 242 -4.88 4.81 -17.56
CA ASN A 242 -6.15 5.46 -17.94
C ASN A 242 -6.53 6.62 -16.98
N GLY A 243 -5.55 7.45 -16.61
CA GLY A 243 -5.73 8.57 -15.68
C GLY A 243 -5.77 8.20 -14.19
N GLN A 244 -5.65 6.91 -13.83
CA GLN A 244 -5.64 6.46 -12.44
C GLN A 244 -4.22 6.08 -11.97
N PRO A 245 -3.75 6.60 -10.83
CA PRO A 245 -2.44 6.24 -10.30
C PRO A 245 -2.43 4.81 -9.77
N LYS A 246 -1.53 3.97 -10.30
CA LYS A 246 -1.25 2.61 -9.83
C LYS A 246 0.24 2.37 -9.69
N VAL A 247 0.59 1.49 -8.75
CA VAL A 247 1.97 1.09 -8.52
C VAL A 247 2.10 -0.40 -8.76
N TYR A 248 2.98 -0.76 -9.69
CA TYR A 248 3.28 -2.12 -10.06
C TYR A 248 4.65 -2.51 -9.54
N VAL A 249 4.82 -3.78 -9.17
CA VAL A 249 6.08 -4.32 -8.66
C VAL A 249 6.44 -5.61 -9.38
N THR A 250 7.72 -5.77 -9.67
CA THR A 250 8.31 -7.04 -10.07
C THR A 250 9.46 -7.41 -9.14
N GLN A 251 9.56 -8.72 -8.88
CA GLN A 251 10.68 -9.38 -8.22
C GLN A 251 11.16 -10.57 -9.06
N GLN A 252 10.78 -10.60 -10.34
CA GLN A 252 11.10 -11.70 -11.23
C GLN A 252 12.63 -11.87 -11.34
N ASN A 253 13.09 -13.08 -11.07
CA ASN A 253 14.51 -13.46 -11.05
C ASN A 253 14.87 -14.48 -12.14
N GLN A 254 13.89 -14.99 -12.87
CA GLN A 254 14.04 -15.96 -13.94
C GLN A 254 13.48 -15.40 -15.24
N GLY A 255 14.10 -15.76 -16.35
CA GLY A 255 13.52 -15.48 -17.66
C GLY A 255 12.35 -16.42 -18.00
N ASN A 256 11.70 -16.15 -19.12
CA ASN A 256 10.67 -16.99 -19.72
C ASN A 256 10.83 -16.99 -21.25
N ASN A 257 10.09 -17.87 -21.93
CA ASN A 257 10.22 -18.08 -23.37
C ASN A 257 9.69 -16.88 -24.17
N GLU A 258 8.84 -16.06 -23.55
CA GLU A 258 8.15 -14.91 -24.13
C GLU A 258 8.94 -13.59 -23.96
N ASN A 259 10.03 -13.59 -23.18
CA ASN A 259 10.74 -12.39 -22.72
C ASN A 259 9.81 -11.37 -22.03
N TYR A 260 8.90 -11.88 -21.20
CA TYR A 260 7.97 -11.06 -20.43
C TYR A 260 8.54 -10.74 -19.05
N LEU A 261 8.58 -9.45 -18.70
CA LEU A 261 8.82 -9.04 -17.33
C LEU A 261 7.46 -8.88 -16.66
N HIS A 262 7.11 -9.84 -15.80
CA HIS A 262 5.83 -9.87 -15.13
C HIS A 262 5.81 -8.91 -13.95
N PHE A 263 4.82 -8.01 -13.99
CA PHE A 263 4.48 -7.13 -12.90
C PHE A 263 3.14 -7.53 -12.30
N SER A 264 3.01 -7.30 -11.00
CA SER A 264 1.75 -7.34 -10.27
C SER A 264 1.51 -5.98 -9.63
N GLU A 265 0.25 -5.59 -9.47
CA GLU A 265 -0.03 -4.41 -8.67
C GLU A 265 0.46 -4.67 -7.24
N THR A 266 1.21 -3.72 -6.68
CA THR A 266 1.79 -3.89 -5.35
C THR A 266 0.71 -4.12 -4.31
N GLN A 267 0.98 -4.98 -3.32
CA GLN A 267 0.09 -5.17 -2.18
C GLN A 267 0.47 -4.28 -1.00
N ASN A 268 1.51 -3.45 -1.13
CA ASN A 268 1.91 -2.52 -0.08
C ASN A 268 0.95 -1.30 -0.05
N PRO A 269 0.15 -1.12 1.02
CA PRO A 269 -0.84 -0.06 1.07
C PRO A 269 -0.21 1.34 1.18
N ASP A 270 0.99 1.45 1.77
CA ASP A 270 1.68 2.73 1.94
C ASP A 270 2.08 3.33 0.58
N ILE A 271 2.65 2.51 -0.30
CA ILE A 271 3.13 2.95 -1.62
C ILE A 271 1.95 3.26 -2.57
N LYS A 272 0.86 2.49 -2.46
CA LYS A 272 -0.41 2.75 -3.16
C LYS A 272 -0.98 4.09 -2.76
N ALA A 273 -1.24 4.27 -1.47
CA ALA A 273 -1.85 5.48 -0.94
C ALA A 273 -0.97 6.71 -1.19
N GLY A 274 0.34 6.60 -0.97
CA GLY A 274 1.30 7.68 -1.19
C GLY A 274 1.29 8.17 -2.63
N PHE A 275 1.35 7.26 -3.60
CA PHE A 275 1.30 7.66 -5.02
C PHE A 275 -0.07 8.24 -5.42
N SER A 276 -1.17 7.61 -4.97
CA SER A 276 -2.51 8.14 -5.22
C SER A 276 -2.69 9.55 -4.67
N GLN A 277 -2.16 9.84 -3.48
CA GLN A 277 -2.21 11.17 -2.86
C GLN A 277 -1.38 12.20 -3.65
N ILE A 278 -0.18 11.81 -4.10
CA ILE A 278 0.70 12.69 -4.89
C ILE A 278 0.04 13.06 -6.23
N VAL A 279 -0.59 12.10 -6.92
CA VAL A 279 -1.24 12.34 -8.21
C VAL A 279 -2.57 13.08 -8.04
N GLY A 280 -3.40 12.66 -7.07
CA GLY A 280 -4.73 13.20 -6.82
C GLY A 280 -4.77 14.58 -6.19
N GLY A 281 -3.69 15.00 -5.51
CA GLY A 281 -3.51 16.35 -4.99
C GLY A 281 -4.50 16.75 -3.90
N ASP A 282 -4.18 16.45 -2.63
CA ASP A 282 -4.71 17.24 -1.53
C ASP A 282 -3.89 18.54 -1.38
N VAL A 283 -4.50 19.62 -1.85
CA VAL A 283 -4.57 20.98 -1.27
C VAL A 283 -3.69 21.24 -0.04
N ALA A 284 -2.38 21.36 -0.23
CA ALA A 284 -1.47 21.95 0.76
C ALA A 284 -0.60 23.04 0.10
N LYS A 285 -1.25 24.03 -0.50
CA LYS A 285 -0.67 25.37 -0.60
C LYS A 285 -1.35 26.28 0.40
N SER A 286 -0.54 26.74 1.34
CA SER A 286 -0.76 27.86 2.25
C SER A 286 -1.73 28.91 1.70
N THR A 287 -2.93 29.00 2.28
CA THR A 287 -3.70 30.24 2.31
C THR A 287 -3.81 30.69 3.76
N LYS A 288 -3.05 31.73 4.06
CA LYS A 288 -3.18 32.56 5.24
C LYS A 288 -4.66 32.97 5.43
N SER A 289 -5.13 32.75 6.65
CA SER A 289 -6.44 33.09 7.23
C SER A 289 -7.34 34.07 6.46
N THR A 290 -8.56 33.63 6.15
CA THR A 290 -9.76 34.45 6.38
C THR A 290 -10.98 33.54 6.60
N SER A 291 -11.71 33.83 7.68
CA SER A 291 -12.78 33.03 8.28
C SER A 291 -14.10 33.13 7.50
N THR A 292 -14.50 32.09 6.77
CA THR A 292 -15.91 31.92 6.32
C THR A 292 -16.30 30.48 5.92
N SER A 293 -15.42 29.47 6.00
CA SER A 293 -15.71 28.13 5.43
C SER A 293 -16.64 27.24 6.28
N TYR A 294 -16.91 27.58 7.55
CA TYR A 294 -17.67 26.69 8.44
C TYR A 294 -19.18 26.62 8.13
N GLU A 295 -19.77 27.65 7.53
CA GLU A 295 -21.19 27.67 7.15
C GLU A 295 -21.44 26.86 5.86
N ASN A 296 -20.55 26.97 4.86
CA ASN A 296 -20.72 26.29 3.57
C ASN A 296 -20.56 24.77 3.68
N ASN A 297 -19.72 24.30 4.61
CA ASN A 297 -19.46 22.87 4.81
C ASN A 297 -20.63 22.17 5.52
N LYS A 298 -21.31 22.85 6.45
CA LYS A 298 -22.55 22.35 7.06
C LYS A 298 -23.70 22.29 6.05
N LEU A 299 -23.82 23.31 5.19
CA LEU A 299 -24.87 23.34 4.16
C LEU A 299 -24.68 22.23 3.13
N LEU A 300 -23.44 21.92 2.75
CA LEU A 300 -23.13 20.84 1.81
C LEU A 300 -23.38 19.46 2.44
N ALA A 301 -22.95 19.26 3.69
CA ALA A 301 -23.23 18.02 4.44
C ALA A 301 -24.74 17.81 4.66
N ALA A 302 -25.49 18.87 4.97
CA ALA A 302 -26.94 18.82 5.12
C ALA A 302 -27.66 18.50 3.80
N LYS A 303 -27.23 19.10 2.67
CA LYS A 303 -27.77 18.79 1.33
C LYS A 303 -27.48 17.35 0.89
N VAL A 304 -26.31 16.82 1.25
CA VAL A 304 -25.96 15.42 0.98
C VAL A 304 -26.82 14.45 1.81
N LEU A 305 -27.06 14.76 3.09
CA LEU A 305 -27.94 13.98 3.97
C LEU A 305 -29.42 14.02 3.54
N ILE A 306 -29.91 15.13 3.00
CA ILE A 306 -31.28 15.24 2.46
C ILE A 306 -31.47 14.31 1.25
N LYS A 307 -30.47 14.26 0.35
CA LYS A 307 -30.52 13.41 -0.85
C LYS A 307 -30.43 11.92 -0.53
N THR A 308 -29.77 11.54 0.57
CA THR A 308 -29.61 10.14 0.97
C THR A 308 -30.71 9.65 1.93
N ALA A 309 -31.41 10.54 2.64
CA ALA A 309 -32.38 10.16 3.67
C ALA A 309 -33.85 10.54 3.39
N SER A 310 -34.17 11.27 2.31
CA SER A 310 -35.55 11.71 1.97
C SER A 310 -36.30 12.44 3.11
N LEU A 311 -35.59 13.25 3.89
CA LEU A 311 -36.14 14.00 5.02
C LEU A 311 -36.69 15.37 4.59
N SER A 312 -37.78 15.83 5.22
CA SER A 312 -38.40 17.14 4.94
C SER A 312 -37.64 18.30 5.60
N GLU A 313 -37.61 19.47 4.93
CA GLU A 313 -36.84 20.67 5.34
C GLU A 313 -37.15 21.15 6.77
N SER A 314 -38.37 20.93 7.27
CA SER A 314 -38.79 21.32 8.63
C SER A 314 -38.00 20.63 9.75
N ARG A 315 -37.58 19.37 9.57
CA ARG A 315 -36.80 18.61 10.59
C ARG A 315 -35.34 19.09 10.70
N VAL A 316 -34.85 19.84 9.72
CA VAL A 316 -33.45 20.31 9.67
C VAL A 316 -33.25 21.52 10.58
N ASN A 317 -34.20 22.45 10.60
CA ASN A 317 -34.11 23.66 11.44
C ASN A 317 -34.21 23.35 12.94
N GLU A 318 -34.86 22.26 13.31
CA GLU A 318 -34.98 21.81 14.71
C GLU A 318 -33.65 21.22 15.23
N LEU A 319 -32.94 20.47 14.38
CA LEU A 319 -31.63 19.88 14.71
C LEU A 319 -30.53 20.93 14.82
N LEU A 320 -30.56 21.95 13.96
CA LEU A 320 -29.57 23.03 13.96
C LEU A 320 -29.62 23.91 15.23
N ASN A 321 -30.77 23.96 15.91
CA ASN A 321 -31.00 24.84 17.05
C ASN A 321 -30.95 24.14 18.43
N SER A 322 -30.74 22.81 18.48
CA SER A 322 -30.66 22.09 19.75
C SER A 322 -29.28 22.25 20.40
N THR A 323 -29.18 23.06 21.47
CA THR A 323 -27.95 23.19 22.27
C THR A 323 -28.06 22.26 23.48
N THR A 324 -27.37 21.12 23.46
CA THR A 324 -27.24 20.26 24.66
C THR A 324 -25.87 20.50 25.29
N THR A 325 -25.84 21.15 26.44
CA THR A 325 -24.62 21.35 27.25
C THR A 325 -24.42 20.17 28.20
N TYR A 326 -23.27 19.49 28.11
CA TYR A 326 -22.85 18.49 29.10
C TYR A 326 -21.89 19.15 30.11
N SER A 327 -22.27 19.11 31.39
CA SER A 327 -21.47 19.61 32.53
C SER A 327 -20.56 18.50 33.07
N LEU A 328 -19.26 18.77 33.11
CA LEU A 328 -18.22 17.90 33.67
C LEU A 328 -17.87 18.31 35.12
N TYR A 329 -18.60 17.85 36.13
CA TYR A 329 -18.11 17.70 37.52
C TYR A 329 -19.00 16.72 38.31
N PRO A 330 -18.43 15.72 39.02
CA PRO A 330 -19.20 14.89 39.95
C PRO A 330 -19.30 15.57 41.32
N ASN A 331 -20.52 15.80 41.79
CA ASN A 331 -20.79 16.33 43.14
C ASN A 331 -20.58 15.25 44.21
N LYS A 332 -19.92 15.66 45.30
CA LYS A 332 -19.71 14.91 46.54
C LYS A 332 -20.85 15.17 47.54
N SER A 333 -21.00 14.25 48.50
CA SER A 333 -21.87 14.23 49.71
C SER A 333 -23.32 13.78 49.47
N LEU A 334 -23.95 12.96 50.32
CA LEU A 334 -23.78 12.78 51.78
C LEU A 334 -23.02 11.53 52.24
#